data_AF-A0A366DHC4-F1
#
_entry.id   AF-A0A366DHC4-F1
#
_cell.length_a   1.000
_cell.length_b   1.000
_cell.length_c   1.000
_cell.angle_alpha   90.00
_cell.angle_beta   90.00
_cell.angle_gamma   90.00
#
_symmetry.space_group_name_H-M   'P 1'
#
loop_
_entity.id
_entity.type
_entity.pdbx_description
1 polymer ?
#
loop_
_entity_poly.entity_id
_entity_poly.type
_entity_poly.pdbx_seq_one_letter_code
_entity_poly.pdbx_strand_id
1 'polypeptide(L)'
;MAFVGGGPIVEELDAQFWRLTEPLVYRGAVDEFTVPAGFRTDFASVPRALVWLIPRIGAYTRAAILHDYLLQSKVVSTVDADGLFRRCLRELGVSFARRWMMWAGVRVANRLAGTTAREFALFLLIAVPSVVFLAVPVIVVTLFLWLFWAVELVFWAVGKVLGRTTEAAPPPQMKTD
;
A
#
# COMPACT_ATOMS: atom_id res chain seq x y z
N MET A 1 -6.32 -0.29 -25.71
CA MET A 1 -6.13 -0.19 -24.24
C MET A 1 -7.38 -0.75 -23.58
N ALA A 2 -7.23 -1.51 -22.50
CA ALA A 2 -8.37 -2.19 -21.85
C ALA A 2 -9.26 -1.25 -21.02
N PHE A 3 -8.75 -0.10 -20.59
CA PHE A 3 -9.56 0.96 -20.00
C PHE A 3 -9.88 2.01 -21.07
N VAL A 4 -11.13 2.43 -21.13
CA VAL A 4 -11.60 3.46 -22.07
C VAL A 4 -11.45 4.83 -21.42
N GLY A 5 -10.80 5.78 -22.11
CA GLY A 5 -10.58 7.14 -21.63
C GLY A 5 -9.20 7.40 -21.01
N GLY A 6 -9.07 8.56 -20.35
CA GLY A 6 -7.84 9.04 -19.71
C GLY A 6 -7.50 8.34 -18.39
N GLY A 7 -6.68 8.99 -17.57
CA GLY A 7 -6.49 8.58 -16.17
C GLY A 7 -7.80 8.70 -15.37
N PRO A 8 -7.99 7.92 -14.30
CA PRO A 8 -9.19 8.05 -13.47
C PRO A 8 -9.19 9.43 -12.80
N ILE A 9 -10.28 10.19 -12.96
CA ILE A 9 -10.47 11.47 -12.26
C ILE A 9 -11.17 11.18 -10.95
N VAL A 10 -10.45 11.42 -9.85
CA VAL A 10 -10.90 11.15 -8.49
C VAL A 10 -10.87 12.43 -7.67
N GLU A 11 -11.87 12.58 -6.80
CA GLU A 11 -11.97 13.64 -5.82
C GLU A 11 -11.65 13.06 -4.45
N GLU A 12 -10.78 13.74 -3.70
CA GLU A 12 -10.45 13.33 -2.33
C GLU A 12 -11.62 13.67 -1.40
N LEU A 13 -12.16 12.67 -0.72
CA LEU A 13 -13.20 12.87 0.30
C LEU A 13 -12.57 13.05 1.69
N ASP A 14 -11.52 12.28 1.99
CA ASP A 14 -10.79 12.28 3.25
C ASP A 14 -9.41 11.62 3.05
N ALA A 15 -8.55 11.61 4.08
CA ALA A 15 -7.18 11.09 4.04
C ALA A 15 -7.05 9.61 3.61
N GLN A 16 -8.16 8.85 3.59
CA GLN A 16 -8.19 7.44 3.23
C GLN A 16 -9.16 7.10 2.10
N PHE A 17 -10.00 8.03 1.65
CA PHE A 17 -11.08 7.70 0.71
C PHE A 17 -11.16 8.70 -0.43
N TRP A 18 -11.34 8.14 -1.62
CA TRP A 18 -11.51 8.90 -2.85
C TRP A 18 -12.86 8.56 -3.48
N ARG A 19 -13.45 9.54 -4.16
CA ARG A 19 -14.66 9.41 -4.95
C ARG A 19 -14.31 9.46 -6.42
N LEU A 20 -14.80 8.49 -7.18
CA LEU A 20 -14.67 8.52 -8.62
C LEU A 20 -15.59 9.63 -9.21
N THR A 21 -15.03 10.55 -9.97
CA THR A 21 -15.78 11.71 -10.51
C THR A 21 -16.42 11.38 -11.86
N GLU A 22 -15.73 10.55 -12.64
CA GLU A 22 -16.16 10.12 -13.97
C GLU A 22 -16.30 8.60 -14.03
N PRO A 23 -17.27 8.05 -14.78
CA PRO A 23 -17.43 6.60 -14.87
C PRO A 23 -16.17 5.94 -15.44
N LEU A 24 -15.68 4.90 -14.76
CA LEU A 24 -14.53 4.13 -15.20
C LEU A 24 -15.02 2.90 -15.96
N VAL A 25 -14.73 2.84 -17.25
CA VAL A 25 -15.11 1.71 -18.11
C VAL A 25 -13.91 0.82 -18.39
N TYR A 26 -14.03 -0.43 -17.98
CA TYR A 26 -13.12 -1.50 -18.36
C TYR A 26 -13.75 -2.33 -19.49
N ARG A 27 -13.03 -2.44 -20.61
CA ARG A 27 -13.38 -3.29 -21.74
C ARG A 27 -12.30 -4.35 -21.92
N GLY A 28 -12.59 -5.54 -21.39
CA GLY A 28 -11.82 -6.74 -21.62
C GLY A 28 -12.09 -7.35 -23.00
N ALA A 29 -11.47 -8.49 -23.28
CA ALA A 29 -11.67 -9.20 -24.55
C ALA A 29 -13.08 -9.78 -24.71
N VAL A 30 -13.74 -10.13 -23.61
CA VAL A 30 -15.05 -10.79 -23.57
C VAL A 30 -16.02 -10.16 -22.57
N ASP A 31 -15.54 -9.27 -21.71
CA ASP A 31 -16.31 -8.70 -20.59
C ASP A 31 -16.19 -7.17 -20.60
N GLU A 32 -17.28 -6.46 -20.33
CA GLU A 32 -17.30 -5.01 -20.14
C GLU A 32 -17.88 -4.67 -18.75
N PHE A 33 -17.14 -3.89 -17.98
CA PHE A 33 -17.53 -3.44 -16.64
C PHE A 33 -17.49 -1.92 -16.58
N THR A 34 -18.58 -1.32 -16.10
CA THR A 34 -18.66 0.12 -15.85
C THR A 34 -18.79 0.38 -14.37
N VAL A 35 -17.80 1.09 -13.81
CA VAL A 35 -17.87 1.61 -12.44
C VAL A 35 -18.54 2.99 -12.50
N PRO A 36 -19.66 3.20 -11.78
CA PRO A 36 -20.39 4.46 -11.84
C PRO A 36 -19.60 5.60 -11.21
N ALA A 37 -19.82 6.82 -11.72
CA ALA A 37 -19.40 8.03 -11.02
C ALA A 37 -20.06 8.09 -9.62
N GLY A 38 -19.34 8.66 -8.65
CA GLY A 38 -19.72 8.67 -7.24
C GLY A 38 -19.27 7.45 -6.44
N PHE A 39 -18.65 6.45 -7.07
CA PHE A 39 -18.13 5.27 -6.35
C PHE A 39 -17.01 5.67 -5.38
N ARG A 40 -17.11 5.20 -4.12
CA ARG A 40 -16.13 5.44 -3.07
C ARG A 40 -15.15 4.28 -3.00
N THR A 41 -13.86 4.57 -3.15
CA THR A 41 -12.76 3.60 -3.11
C THR A 41 -11.69 4.08 -2.12
N ASP A 42 -11.12 3.17 -1.34
CA ASP A 42 -9.91 3.39 -0.53
C ASP A 42 -8.62 3.01 -1.28
N PHE A 43 -8.75 2.66 -2.57
CA PHE A 43 -7.73 2.04 -3.41
C PHE A 43 -7.17 0.76 -2.76
N ALA A 44 -5.92 0.43 -3.09
CA ALA A 44 -5.25 -0.67 -2.42
C ALA A 44 -4.94 -0.28 -0.96
N SER A 45 -5.64 -0.92 -0.03
CA SER A 45 -5.30 -0.96 1.40
C SER A 45 -3.97 -1.69 1.62
N VAL A 46 -2.86 -1.03 1.26
CA VAL A 46 -1.49 -1.57 1.38
C VAL A 46 -0.94 -1.26 2.77
N PRO A 47 -0.47 -2.27 3.53
CA PRO A 47 0.24 -2.07 4.79
C PRO A 47 1.38 -1.07 4.62
N ARG A 48 1.57 -0.14 5.57
CA ARG A 48 2.60 0.91 5.49
C ARG A 48 3.99 0.37 5.14
N ALA A 49 4.34 -0.80 5.66
CA ALA A 49 5.62 -1.46 5.40
C ALA A 49 5.82 -1.91 3.94
N LEU A 50 4.76 -1.97 3.13
CA LEU A 50 4.82 -2.37 1.71
C LEU A 50 4.60 -1.19 0.74
N VAL A 51 4.28 0.00 1.25
CA VAL A 51 4.05 1.21 0.42
C VAL A 51 5.29 1.60 -0.39
N TRP A 52 6.50 1.33 0.13
CA TRP A 52 7.75 1.59 -0.59
C TRP A 52 7.94 0.68 -1.82
N LEU A 53 7.32 -0.50 -1.83
CA LEU A 53 7.44 -1.49 -2.91
C LEU A 53 6.29 -1.37 -3.93
N ILE A 54 5.08 -1.20 -3.41
CA ILE A 54 3.84 -1.00 -4.16
C ILE A 54 3.24 0.30 -3.62
N PRO A 55 3.38 1.43 -4.34
CA PRO A 55 2.78 2.68 -3.93
C PRO A 55 1.26 2.56 -3.74
N ARG A 56 0.60 3.58 -3.20
CA ARG A 56 -0.88 3.57 -3.10
C ARG A 56 -1.55 3.95 -4.42
N ILE A 57 -0.89 4.82 -5.18
CA ILE A 57 -1.40 5.38 -6.44
C ILE A 57 -0.38 5.09 -7.55
N GLY A 58 -0.85 4.68 -8.72
CA GLY A 58 0.00 4.44 -9.88
C GLY A 58 -0.75 3.81 -11.04
N ALA A 59 0.00 3.15 -11.94
CA ALA A 59 -0.57 2.53 -13.14
C ALA A 59 -1.70 1.52 -12.84
N TYR A 60 -1.68 0.88 -11.66
CA TYR A 60 -2.67 -0.10 -11.21
C TYR A 60 -3.90 0.50 -10.51
N THR A 61 -3.97 1.81 -10.29
CA THR A 61 -5.10 2.45 -9.58
C THR A 61 -6.43 2.15 -10.25
N ARG A 62 -6.50 2.18 -11.58
CA ARG A 62 -7.72 1.79 -12.33
C ARG A 62 -8.14 0.34 -12.07
N ALA A 63 -7.19 -0.58 -11.95
CA ALA A 63 -7.47 -1.97 -11.63
C ALA A 63 -7.96 -2.12 -10.19
N ALA A 64 -7.43 -1.35 -9.24
CA ALA A 64 -7.86 -1.36 -7.84
C ALA A 64 -9.31 -0.86 -7.70
N ILE A 65 -9.65 0.27 -8.32
CA ILE A 65 -11.02 0.81 -8.32
C ILE A 65 -12.03 -0.22 -8.86
N LEU A 66 -11.68 -0.87 -9.98
CA LEU A 66 -12.53 -1.91 -10.57
C LEU A 66 -12.69 -3.10 -9.62
N HIS A 67 -11.61 -3.54 -8.96
CA HIS A 67 -11.65 -4.65 -8.00
C HIS A 67 -12.52 -4.34 -6.79
N ASP A 68 -12.38 -3.15 -6.19
CA ASP A 68 -13.20 -2.69 -5.07
C ASP A 68 -14.68 -2.67 -5.45
N TYR A 69 -14.99 -2.15 -6.65
CA TYR A 69 -16.35 -2.13 -7.17
C TYR A 69 -16.93 -3.54 -7.34
N LEU A 70 -16.16 -4.48 -7.89
CA LEU A 70 -16.61 -5.85 -8.10
C LEU A 70 -16.82 -6.59 -6.78
N LEU A 71 -15.98 -6.33 -5.77
CA LEU A 71 -16.18 -6.88 -4.42
C LEU A 71 -17.42 -6.31 -3.73
N GLN A 72 -17.67 -5.00 -3.85
CA GLN A 72 -18.83 -4.36 -3.22
C GLN A 72 -20.15 -4.70 -3.93
N SER A 73 -20.15 -4.67 -5.26
CA SER A 73 -21.34 -4.93 -6.08
C SER A 73 -21.71 -6.41 -6.14
N LYS A 74 -20.77 -7.32 -5.84
CA LYS A 74 -20.95 -8.78 -5.90
C LYS A 74 -21.48 -9.30 -7.24
N VAL A 75 -21.24 -8.55 -8.32
CA VAL A 75 -21.63 -8.93 -9.69
C VAL A 75 -20.88 -10.18 -10.15
N VAL A 76 -19.65 -10.36 -9.64
CA VAL A 76 -18.82 -11.53 -9.89
C VAL A 76 -18.41 -12.16 -8.57
N SER A 77 -17.97 -13.42 -8.60
CA SER A 77 -17.41 -14.05 -7.42
C SER A 77 -16.12 -13.34 -6.99
N THR A 78 -15.76 -13.41 -5.70
CA THR A 78 -14.50 -12.84 -5.20
C THR A 78 -13.28 -13.44 -5.92
N VAL A 79 -13.38 -14.71 -6.31
CA VAL A 79 -12.36 -15.44 -7.06
C VAL A 79 -12.16 -14.84 -8.44
N ASP A 80 -13.26 -14.54 -9.13
CA ASP A 80 -13.25 -13.96 -10.47
C ASP A 80 -12.80 -12.49 -10.42
N ALA A 81 -13.20 -11.74 -9.38
CA ALA A 81 -12.71 -10.39 -9.14
C ALA A 81 -11.18 -10.37 -8.99
N ASP A 82 -10.61 -11.27 -8.18
CA ASP A 82 -9.15 -11.40 -8.01
C ASP A 82 -8.45 -11.78 -9.32
N GLY A 83 -9.05 -12.69 -10.10
CA GLY A 83 -8.56 -13.10 -11.41
C GLY A 83 -8.57 -11.97 -12.43
N LEU A 84 -9.65 -11.19 -12.46
CA LEU A 84 -9.80 -10.01 -13.32
C LEU A 84 -8.82 -8.92 -12.92
N PHE A 85 -8.61 -8.69 -11.62
CA PHE A 85 -7.62 -7.76 -11.12
C PHE A 85 -6.22 -8.10 -11.65
N ARG A 86 -5.80 -9.37 -11.55
CA ARG A 86 -4.52 -9.83 -12.12
C ARG A 86 -4.44 -9.64 -13.63
N ARG A 87 -5.55 -9.86 -14.36
CA ARG A 87 -5.62 -9.62 -15.80
C ARG A 87 -5.42 -8.14 -16.13
N CYS A 88 -6.14 -7.25 -15.43
CA CYS A 88 -6.01 -5.80 -15.58
C CYS A 88 -4.57 -5.33 -15.30
N LEU A 89 -3.92 -5.83 -14.25
CA LEU A 89 -2.52 -5.51 -13.95
C LEU A 89 -1.57 -5.90 -15.09
N ARG A 90 -1.81 -7.02 -15.78
CA ARG A 90 -1.05 -7.41 -16.97
C ARG A 90 -1.25 -6.43 -18.13
N GLU A 91 -2.49 -6.04 -18.37
CA GLU A 91 -2.87 -5.11 -19.46
C GLU A 91 -2.33 -3.70 -19.22
N LEU A 92 -2.20 -3.30 -17.95
CA LEU A 92 -1.60 -2.04 -17.52
C LEU A 92 -0.06 -2.07 -17.53
N GLY A 93 0.56 -3.16 -17.97
CA GLY A 93 2.02 -3.26 -18.08
C GLY A 93 2.75 -3.40 -16.74
N VAL A 94 2.05 -3.78 -15.67
CA VAL A 94 2.69 -4.02 -14.36
C VAL A 94 3.63 -5.21 -14.47
N SER A 95 4.86 -5.06 -13.97
CA SER A 95 5.89 -6.10 -14.04
C SER A 95 5.41 -7.41 -13.42
N PHE A 96 5.91 -8.53 -13.96
CA PHE A 96 5.44 -9.87 -13.59
C PHE A 96 5.48 -10.08 -12.07
N ALA A 97 6.62 -9.80 -11.43
CA ALA A 97 6.79 -9.94 -9.99
C ALA A 97 5.80 -9.08 -9.20
N ARG A 98 5.68 -7.78 -9.52
CA ARG A 98 4.76 -6.86 -8.83
C ARG A 98 3.32 -7.31 -8.96
N ARG A 99 2.89 -7.70 -10.16
CA ARG A 99 1.53 -8.21 -10.41
C ARG A 99 1.24 -9.44 -9.56
N TRP A 100 2.17 -10.37 -9.44
CA TRP A 100 2.00 -11.58 -8.64
C TRP A 100 1.94 -11.27 -7.15
N MET A 101 2.78 -10.35 -6.64
CA MET A 101 2.71 -9.91 -5.25
C MET A 101 1.37 -9.21 -4.92
N MET A 102 0.88 -8.36 -5.83
CA MET A 102 -0.41 -7.68 -5.65
C MET A 102 -1.58 -8.67 -5.66
N TRP A 103 -1.60 -9.59 -6.62
CA TRP A 103 -2.61 -10.66 -6.70
C TRP A 103 -2.56 -11.59 -5.47
N ALA A 104 -1.36 -11.91 -4.99
CA ALA A 104 -1.18 -12.65 -3.76
C ALA A 104 -1.79 -11.95 -2.54
N GLY A 105 -1.55 -10.64 -2.40
CA GLY A 105 -2.08 -9.84 -1.30
C GLY A 105 -3.60 -9.92 -1.22
N VAL A 106 -4.30 -9.71 -2.33
CA VAL A 106 -5.78 -9.79 -2.37
C VAL A 106 -6.28 -11.21 -2.08
N ARG A 107 -5.57 -12.24 -2.55
CA ARG A 107 -5.96 -13.63 -2.31
C ARG A 107 -5.80 -14.05 -0.85
N VAL A 108 -4.74 -13.60 -0.19
CA VAL A 108 -4.53 -13.82 1.25
C VAL A 108 -5.59 -13.07 2.07
N ALA A 109 -5.91 -11.82 1.69
CA ALA A 109 -6.98 -11.05 2.33
C ALA A 109 -8.34 -11.78 2.24
N ASN A 110 -8.61 -12.43 1.11
CA ASN A 110 -9.80 -13.24 0.86
C ASN A 110 -9.70 -14.70 1.36
N ARG A 111 -8.80 -14.99 2.32
CA ARG A 111 -8.59 -16.33 2.93
C ARG A 111 -8.33 -17.46 1.94
N LEU A 112 -7.74 -17.16 0.78
CA LEU A 112 -7.44 -18.14 -0.28
C LEU A 112 -8.68 -18.90 -0.80
N ALA A 113 -9.88 -18.33 -0.66
CA ALA A 113 -11.11 -18.96 -1.13
C ALA A 113 -11.05 -19.27 -2.65
N GLY A 114 -11.46 -20.48 -3.04
CA GLY A 114 -11.56 -20.91 -4.45
C GLY A 114 -10.22 -21.04 -5.20
N THR A 115 -9.10 -21.22 -4.51
CA THR A 115 -7.77 -21.37 -5.14
C THR A 115 -7.51 -22.81 -5.57
N THR A 116 -7.11 -23.01 -6.82
CA THR A 116 -6.71 -24.35 -7.29
C THR A 116 -5.30 -24.68 -6.78
N ALA A 117 -5.00 -25.95 -6.48
CA ALA A 117 -3.70 -26.38 -5.94
C ALA A 117 -2.49 -25.89 -6.76
N ARG A 118 -2.62 -25.85 -8.10
CA ARG A 118 -1.61 -25.31 -9.01
C ARG A 118 -1.35 -23.82 -8.82
N GLU A 119 -2.40 -23.03 -8.62
CA GLU A 119 -2.29 -21.58 -8.42
C GLU A 119 -1.66 -21.27 -7.07
N PHE A 120 -2.01 -22.07 -6.05
CA PHE A 120 -1.39 -21.99 -4.73
C PHE A 120 0.09 -22.40 -4.75
N ALA A 121 0.46 -23.43 -5.50
CA ALA A 121 1.84 -23.84 -5.68
C ALA A 121 2.68 -22.77 -6.41
N LEU A 122 2.14 -22.18 -7.49
CA LEU A 122 2.78 -21.07 -8.19
C LEU A 122 2.90 -19.82 -7.31
N PHE A 123 1.89 -19.56 -6.48
CA PHE A 123 1.93 -18.51 -5.48
C PHE A 123 3.09 -18.74 -4.50
N LEU A 124 3.18 -19.91 -3.87
CA LEU A 124 4.26 -20.23 -2.93
C LEU A 124 5.64 -20.15 -3.59
N LEU A 125 5.76 -20.65 -4.82
CA LEU A 125 7.01 -20.64 -5.58
C LEU A 125 7.55 -19.23 -5.84
N ILE A 126 6.67 -18.23 -6.00
CA ILE A 126 7.09 -16.83 -6.24
C ILE A 126 7.17 -16.06 -4.91
N ALA A 127 6.20 -16.27 -4.02
CA ALA A 127 6.10 -15.54 -2.77
C ALA A 127 7.26 -15.85 -1.83
N VAL A 128 7.64 -17.13 -1.68
CA VAL A 128 8.71 -17.53 -0.75
C VAL A 128 10.05 -16.89 -1.13
N PRO A 129 10.56 -17.00 -2.37
CA PRO A 129 11.80 -16.34 -2.76
C PRO A 129 11.71 -14.81 -2.66
N SER A 130 10.57 -14.23 -3.01
CA SER A 130 10.37 -12.77 -2.91
C SER A 130 10.46 -12.30 -1.47
N VAL A 131 9.82 -13.00 -0.53
CA VAL A 131 9.86 -12.69 0.91
C VAL A 131 11.28 -12.87 1.45
N VAL A 132 11.97 -13.94 1.08
CA VAL A 132 13.37 -14.16 1.51
C VAL A 132 14.27 -13.05 0.98
N PHE A 133 14.13 -12.68 -0.30
CA PHE A 133 14.88 -11.60 -0.92
C PHE A 133 14.62 -10.24 -0.26
N LEU A 134 13.37 -9.95 0.11
CA LEU A 134 12.97 -8.73 0.81
C LEU A 134 13.39 -8.72 2.28
N ALA A 135 13.45 -9.87 2.94
CA ALA A 135 13.79 -9.96 4.36
C ALA A 135 15.21 -9.46 4.64
N VAL A 136 16.18 -9.79 3.78
CA VAL A 136 17.58 -9.39 3.95
C VAL A 136 17.74 -7.86 4.06
N PRO A 137 17.34 -7.04 3.06
CA PRO A 137 17.48 -5.59 3.16
C PRO A 137 16.64 -4.99 4.29
N VAL A 138 15.45 -5.54 4.58
CA VAL A 138 14.61 -5.07 5.70
C VAL A 138 15.31 -5.27 7.04
N ILE A 139 15.90 -6.45 7.26
CA ILE A 139 16.66 -6.75 8.49
C ILE A 139 17.85 -5.81 8.60
N VAL A 140 18.63 -5.64 7.52
CA VAL A 140 19.80 -4.75 7.49
C VAL A 140 19.40 -3.32 7.87
N VAL A 141 18.42 -2.73 7.17
CA VAL A 141 17.95 -1.37 7.46
C VAL A 141 17.44 -1.24 8.89
N THR A 142 16.68 -2.24 9.38
CA THR A 142 16.16 -2.24 10.75
C THR A 142 17.29 -2.24 11.78
N LEU A 143 18.33 -3.06 11.60
CA LEU A 143 19.50 -3.08 12.48
C LEU A 143 20.22 -1.73 12.52
N PHE A 144 20.39 -1.08 11.37
CA PHE A 144 21.00 0.26 11.31
C PHE A 144 20.15 1.33 11.99
N LEU A 145 18.81 1.26 11.90
CA LEU A 145 17.92 2.17 12.62
C LEU A 145 18.00 1.98 14.14
N TRP A 146 18.09 0.73 14.61
CA TRP A 146 18.31 0.44 16.04
C TRP A 146 19.66 0.95 16.53
N LEU A 147 20.72 0.79 15.74
CA LEU A 147 22.05 1.32 16.05
C LEU A 147 22.02 2.85 16.14
N PHE A 148 21.41 3.52 15.17
CA PHE A 148 21.26 4.97 15.17
C PHE A 148 20.52 5.45 16.43
N TRP A 149 19.40 4.82 16.76
CA TRP A 149 18.64 5.13 17.97
C TRP A 149 19.47 4.93 19.25
N ALA A 150 20.28 3.88 19.33
CA ALA A 150 21.19 3.66 20.46
C ALA A 150 22.25 4.77 20.58
N VAL A 151 22.79 5.24 19.45
CA VAL A 151 23.73 6.37 19.43
C VAL A 151 23.04 7.64 19.92
N GLU A 152 21.84 7.96 19.44
CA GLU A 152 21.06 9.11 19.93
C GLU A 152 20.78 9.01 21.44
N LEU A 153 20.44 7.81 21.94
CA LEU A 153 20.22 7.58 23.36
C LEU A 153 21.47 7.89 24.19
N VAL A 154 22.66 7.51 23.70
CA VAL A 154 23.93 7.84 24.35
C VAL A 154 24.16 9.35 24.34
N PHE A 155 23.98 10.03 23.19
CA PHE A 155 24.11 11.49 23.12
C PHE A 155 23.15 12.20 24.05
N TRP A 156 21.90 11.76 24.13
CA TRP A 156 20.91 12.30 25.06
C TRP A 156 21.32 12.07 26.52
N ALA A 157 21.79 10.88 26.88
CA ALA A 157 22.27 10.57 28.23
C ALA A 157 23.49 11.41 28.61
N VAL A 158 24.46 11.55 27.71
CA VAL A 158 25.65 12.37 27.88
C VAL A 158 25.28 13.84 28.03
N GLY A 159 24.41 14.37 27.16
CA GLY A 159 23.90 15.73 27.25
C GLY A 159 23.13 15.99 28.55
N LYS A 160 22.36 15.02 29.03
CA LYS A 160 21.66 15.11 30.33
C LYS A 160 22.61 15.09 31.52
N VAL A 161 23.74 14.39 31.42
CA VAL A 161 24.77 14.35 32.47
C VAL A 161 25.63 15.62 32.44
N LEU A 162 26.03 16.09 31.26
CA LEU A 162 26.88 17.27 31.07
C LEU A 162 26.11 18.60 31.20
N GLY A 163 24.82 18.63 30.86
CA GLY A 163 23.95 19.80 30.98
C GLY A 163 23.42 20.05 32.39
N ARG A 164 23.93 19.33 33.40
CA ARG A 164 23.69 19.60 34.83
C ARG A 164 24.63 20.68 35.39
N THR A 165 25.07 21.62 34.56
CA THR A 165 25.66 22.86 35.06
C THR A 165 24.54 23.74 35.59
N THR A 166 24.50 23.80 36.91
CA THR A 166 23.70 24.66 37.76
C THR A 166 23.88 26.13 37.37
N GLU A 167 23.11 26.63 36.42
CA GLU A 167 22.89 28.08 36.37
C GLU A 167 21.84 28.38 37.44
N ALA A 168 22.32 28.77 38.62
CA ALA A 168 21.46 29.25 39.68
C ALA A 168 20.65 30.43 39.12
N ALA A 169 19.32 30.32 39.18
CA ALA A 169 18.44 31.37 38.71
C ALA A 169 18.87 32.71 39.35
N PRO A 170 19.09 33.77 38.55
CA PRO A 170 19.49 35.06 39.11
C PRO A 170 18.43 35.50 40.13
N PRO A 171 18.84 36.00 41.31
CA PRO A 171 17.90 36.41 42.35
C PRO A 171 16.94 37.47 41.78
N PRO A 172 15.66 37.47 42.21
CA PRO A 172 14.66 38.38 41.70
C PRO A 172 15.13 39.82 41.90
N GLN A 173 15.38 40.54 40.81
CA GLN A 173 15.67 41.96 40.86
C GLN A 173 14.35 42.68 41.17
N MET A 174 14.17 43.08 42.44
CA MET A 174 13.13 44.01 42.81
C MET A 174 13.50 45.37 42.23
N LYS A 175 12.70 45.85 41.26
CA LYS A 175 12.78 47.24 40.80
C LYS A 175 12.51 48.14 42.00
N THR A 176 13.47 49.01 42.32
CA THR A 176 13.28 50.09 43.28
C THR A 176 12.78 51.29 42.47
N ASP A 177 11.53 51.70 42.74
CA ASP A 177 10.96 52.96 42.26
C ASP A 177 11.56 54.16 43.01
#